data_AF-A0A5C8JH77-F1
#
_entry.id   AF-A0A5C8JH77-F1
#
_cell.length_a   1.000
_cell.length_b   1.000
_cell.length_c   1.000
_cell.angle_alpha   90.00
_cell.angle_beta   90.00
_cell.angle_gamma   90.00
#
_symmetry.space_group_name_H-M   'P 1'
#
loop_
_entity.id
_entity.type
_entity.pdbx_description
1 polymer ?
#
loop_
_entity_poly.entity_id
_entity_poly.type
_entity_poly.pdbx_seq_one_letter_code
_entity_poly.pdbx_strand_id
1 'polypeptide(L)'
;MTDNQNPRFHDVIPMFASVNDSYDFKATGPVREAAVHDQRGQLLGHVWTDSRQAAGFTRAENATPDMAQAGGRIRRILEDAYKAGVPAGELFDPALFAPDFELRVEH
;
A
#
# COMPACT_ATOMS: atom_id res chain seq x y z
N MET A 1 -23.06 47.80 19.33
CA MET A 1 -22.07 47.33 20.32
C MET A 1 -22.61 46.01 20.87
N THR A 2 -22.65 44.97 20.05
CA THR A 2 -21.63 43.90 19.93
C THR A 2 -21.41 43.16 21.25
N ASP A 3 -22.21 42.12 21.50
CA ASP A 3 -21.77 40.95 22.25
C ASP A 3 -21.97 39.73 21.34
N ASN A 4 -20.96 39.50 20.51
CA ASN A 4 -20.92 38.39 19.57
C ASN A 4 -20.43 37.19 20.38
N GLN A 5 -21.36 36.37 20.89
CA GLN A 5 -21.04 35.09 21.52
C GLN A 5 -20.11 34.31 20.57
N ASN A 6 -18.85 34.18 20.98
CA ASN A 6 -17.84 33.37 20.34
C ASN A 6 -17.95 31.95 20.91
N PRO A 7 -18.52 30.96 20.21
CA PRO A 7 -18.41 29.57 20.64
C PRO A 7 -16.95 29.12 20.46
N ARG A 8 -16.23 29.18 21.59
CA ARG A 8 -14.92 28.60 21.79
C ARG A 8 -14.96 27.12 21.44
N PHE A 9 -14.06 26.74 20.54
CA PHE A 9 -13.67 25.38 20.18
C PHE A 9 -14.81 24.54 19.59
N HIS A 10 -14.89 24.53 18.27
CA HIS A 10 -15.39 23.34 17.60
C HIS A 10 -14.43 22.21 17.98
N ASP A 11 -14.98 21.23 18.69
CA ASP A 11 -14.48 19.88 18.79
C ASP A 11 -14.25 19.38 17.36
N VAL A 12 -13.05 19.61 16.83
CA VAL A 12 -12.55 18.83 15.71
C VAL A 12 -12.25 17.48 16.32
N ILE A 13 -13.30 16.66 16.44
CA ILE A 13 -13.15 15.21 16.27
C ILE A 13 -12.25 15.11 15.04
N PRO A 14 -10.98 14.63 15.13
CA PRO A 14 -10.29 14.28 13.92
C PRO A 14 -11.25 13.32 13.24
N MET A 15 -11.77 13.71 12.08
CA MET A 15 -12.47 12.80 11.19
C MET A 15 -11.64 11.54 11.29
N PHE A 16 -12.23 10.48 11.84
CA PHE A 16 -11.70 9.16 11.68
C PHE A 16 -11.62 9.04 10.16
N ALA A 17 -10.45 9.36 9.60
CA ALA A 17 -9.99 8.80 8.36
C ALA A 17 -10.46 7.37 8.50
N SER A 18 -11.36 6.92 7.61
CA SER A 18 -11.70 5.50 7.56
C SER A 18 -10.37 4.82 7.75
N VAL A 19 -10.19 4.13 8.89
CA VAL A 19 -8.92 3.54 9.25
C VAL A 19 -8.82 2.43 8.25
N ASN A 20 -8.33 2.78 7.08
CA ASN A 20 -8.23 1.89 5.97
C ASN A 20 -7.19 0.92 6.50
N ASP A 21 -7.56 -0.35 6.68
CA ASP A 21 -6.66 -1.40 7.19
C ASP A 21 -5.47 -1.66 6.22
N SER A 22 -5.28 -0.80 5.22
CA SER A 22 -4.31 -0.84 4.15
C SER A 22 -4.03 0.58 3.64
N TYR A 23 -3.02 0.70 2.79
CA TYR A 23 -2.70 1.92 2.07
C TYR A 23 -3.87 2.42 1.21
N ASP A 24 -3.80 3.70 0.84
CA ASP A 24 -4.78 4.28 -0.08
C ASP A 24 -4.68 3.63 -1.46
N PHE A 25 -5.83 3.41 -2.11
CA PHE A 25 -5.84 2.80 -3.44
C PHE A 25 -5.71 3.85 -4.56
N LYS A 26 -5.83 5.14 -4.23
CA LYS A 26 -5.69 6.24 -5.18
C LYS A 26 -4.36 6.94 -4.99
N ALA A 27 -3.44 6.73 -5.95
CA ALA A 27 -2.23 7.52 -6.04
C ALA A 27 -2.55 9.00 -6.29
N THR A 28 -1.87 9.90 -5.56
CA THR A 28 -2.04 11.36 -5.70
C THR A 28 -0.86 12.02 -6.44
N GLY A 29 0.04 11.21 -6.98
CA GLY A 29 1.29 11.65 -7.59
C GLY A 29 1.93 10.55 -8.45
N PRO A 30 3.20 10.74 -8.87
CA PRO A 30 3.90 9.74 -9.65
C PRO A 30 4.01 8.43 -8.86
N VAL A 31 3.73 7.33 -9.55
CA VAL A 31 3.79 5.98 -8.99
C VAL A 31 5.13 5.37 -9.35
N ARG A 32 5.78 4.74 -8.38
CA ARG A 32 6.90 3.83 -8.60
C ARG A 32 6.37 2.41 -8.54
N GLU A 33 6.99 1.51 -9.28
CA GLU A 33 6.64 0.10 -9.33
C GLU A 33 7.87 -0.80 -9.23
N ALA A 34 7.69 -1.97 -8.64
CA ALA A 34 8.70 -3.01 -8.53
C ALA A 34 8.06 -4.37 -8.81
N ALA A 35 8.75 -5.19 -9.61
CA ALA A 35 8.23 -6.46 -10.08
C ALA A 35 8.32 -7.52 -8.97
N VAL A 36 7.22 -8.23 -8.72
CA VAL A 36 7.17 -9.35 -7.77
C VAL A 36 7.17 -10.66 -8.53
N HIS A 37 8.11 -11.53 -8.17
CA HIS A 37 8.26 -12.87 -8.72
C HIS A 37 8.02 -13.92 -7.66
N ASP A 38 7.63 -15.12 -8.08
CA ASP A 38 7.66 -16.29 -7.21
C ASP A 38 9.10 -16.85 -7.06
N GLN A 39 9.25 -17.87 -6.22
CA GLN A 39 10.53 -18.57 -6.01
C GLN A 39 11.07 -19.27 -7.26
N ARG A 40 10.25 -19.43 -8.31
CA ARG A 40 10.63 -20.03 -9.60
C ARG A 40 11.02 -18.96 -10.64
N GLY A 41 10.97 -17.68 -10.26
CA GLY A 41 11.25 -16.54 -11.13
C GLY A 41 10.09 -16.16 -12.04
N GLN A 42 8.88 -16.65 -11.80
CA GLN A 42 7.70 -16.29 -12.57
C GLN A 42 7.15 -14.94 -12.11
N LEU A 43 6.95 -14.00 -13.03
CA LEU A 43 6.35 -12.71 -12.76
C LEU A 43 4.90 -12.88 -12.31
N LEU A 44 4.59 -12.43 -11.10
CA LEU A 44 3.25 -12.45 -10.51
C LEU A 44 2.52 -11.11 -10.72
N GLY A 45 3.28 -10.02 -10.76
CA GLY A 45 2.76 -8.67 -10.93
C GLY A 45 3.73 -7.61 -10.43
N HIS A 46 3.20 -6.44 -10.11
CA HIS A 46 3.96 -5.26 -9.68
C HIS A 46 3.38 -4.70 -8.39
N VAL A 47 4.22 -4.53 -7.38
CA VAL A 47 3.89 -3.68 -6.23
C VAL A 47 4.16 -2.26 -6.63
N TRP A 48 3.27 -1.35 -6.28
CA TRP A 48 3.38 0.04 -6.65
C TRP A 48 3.10 0.95 -5.46
N THR A 49 3.70 2.13 -5.45
CA THR A 49 3.48 3.16 -4.42
C THR A 49 3.61 4.57 -4.99
N ASP A 50 2.83 5.52 -4.47
CA ASP A 50 3.03 6.95 -4.71
C ASP A 50 4.05 7.61 -3.78
N SER A 51 4.77 6.79 -2.98
CA SER A 51 5.73 7.20 -1.94
C SER A 51 5.14 8.09 -0.84
N ARG A 52 3.82 8.21 -0.75
CA ARG A 52 3.11 8.99 0.27
C ARG A 52 2.21 8.07 1.09
N GLN A 53 1.00 7.87 0.62
CA GLN A 53 -0.05 7.14 1.34
C GLN A 53 -0.68 6.04 0.49
N ALA A 54 -0.44 6.03 -0.81
CA ALA A 54 -1.01 5.04 -1.70
C ALA A 54 -0.01 3.95 -2.04
N ALA A 55 -0.48 2.72 -1.97
CA ALA A 55 0.25 1.56 -2.44
C ALA A 55 -0.69 0.40 -2.75
N GLY A 56 -0.23 -0.49 -3.61
CA GLY A 56 -1.02 -1.65 -3.98
C GLY A 56 -0.22 -2.67 -4.77
N PHE A 57 -0.94 -3.66 -5.25
CA PHE A 57 -0.40 -4.71 -6.10
C PHE A 57 -1.27 -4.86 -7.35
N THR A 58 -0.62 -4.81 -8.51
CA THR A 58 -1.24 -5.02 -9.81
C THR A 58 -0.76 -6.35 -10.36
N ARG A 59 -1.68 -7.28 -10.64
CA ARG A 59 -1.35 -8.60 -11.20
C ARG A 59 -0.82 -8.49 -12.62
N ALA A 60 0.07 -9.40 -13.00
CA ALA A 60 0.52 -9.55 -14.39
C ALA A 60 -0.66 -9.95 -15.31
N GLU A 61 -0.64 -9.51 -16.57
CA GLU A 61 -1.76 -9.70 -17.51
C GLU A 61 -2.07 -11.18 -17.80
N ASN A 62 -1.05 -12.04 -17.78
CA ASN A 62 -1.18 -13.47 -18.03
C ASN A 62 -1.35 -14.28 -16.74
N ALA A 63 -2.06 -13.72 -15.75
CA ALA A 63 -2.18 -14.33 -14.44
C ALA A 63 -2.89 -15.70 -14.47
N THR A 64 -2.21 -16.73 -13.97
CA THR A 64 -2.80 -18.06 -13.77
C THR A 64 -3.63 -18.09 -12.48
N PRO A 65 -4.49 -19.10 -12.27
CA PRO A 65 -5.23 -19.25 -11.00
C PRO A 65 -4.33 -19.28 -9.76
N ASP A 66 -3.13 -19.85 -9.88
CA ASP A 66 -2.14 -19.88 -8.81
C ASP A 66 -1.65 -18.46 -8.45
N MET A 67 -1.50 -17.59 -9.46
CA MET A 67 -1.16 -16.18 -9.23
C MET A 67 -2.25 -15.37 -8.52
N ALA A 68 -3.52 -15.79 -8.60
CA ALA A 68 -4.59 -15.15 -7.84
C ALA A 68 -4.40 -15.36 -6.32
N GLN A 69 -3.95 -16.56 -5.93
CA GLN A 69 -3.61 -16.86 -4.54
C GLN A 69 -2.39 -16.06 -4.09
N ALA A 70 -1.37 -15.95 -4.95
CA ALA A 70 -0.20 -15.10 -4.68
C ALA A 70 -0.61 -13.62 -4.48
N GLY A 71 -1.48 -13.08 -5.33
CA GLY A 71 -1.99 -11.71 -5.18
C GLY A 71 -2.73 -11.48 -3.86
N GLY A 72 -3.48 -12.46 -3.38
CA GLY A 72 -4.12 -12.40 -2.06
C GLY A 72 -3.12 -12.36 -0.91
N ARG A 73 -2.01 -13.12 -1.02
CA ARG A 73 -0.93 -13.10 -0.02
C ARG A 73 -0.16 -11.78 -0.04
N ILE A 74 0.18 -11.28 -1.23
CA ILE A 74 0.86 -9.98 -1.39
C ILE A 74 0.00 -8.86 -0.79
N ARG A 75 -1.32 -8.87 -1.03
CA ARG A 75 -2.23 -7.90 -0.42
C ARG A 75 -2.19 -7.94 1.12
N ARG A 76 -2.14 -9.14 1.72
CA ARG A 76 -2.00 -9.28 3.18
C ARG A 76 -0.66 -8.74 3.67
N ILE A 77 0.44 -8.98 2.97
CA ILE A 77 1.74 -8.40 3.31
C ILE A 77 1.66 -6.87 3.34
N LEU A 78 0.98 -6.24 2.36
CA LEU A 78 0.79 -4.79 2.35
C LEU A 78 -0.10 -4.32 3.52
N GLU A 79 -1.17 -5.04 3.83
CA GLU A 79 -2.04 -4.75 4.99
C GLU A 79 -1.26 -4.86 6.32
N ASP A 80 -0.44 -5.91 6.48
CA ASP A 80 0.39 -6.12 7.67
C ASP A 80 1.50 -5.06 7.79
N ALA A 81 2.14 -4.69 6.68
CA ALA A 81 3.13 -3.61 6.64
C ALA A 81 2.51 -2.26 7.05
N TYR A 82 1.32 -1.95 6.54
CA TYR A 82 0.59 -0.75 6.95
C TYR A 82 0.25 -0.76 8.45
N LYS A 83 -0.22 -1.90 8.98
CA LYS A 83 -0.53 -2.07 10.40
C LYS A 83 0.71 -1.98 11.29
N ALA A 84 1.87 -2.39 10.79
CA ALA A 84 3.15 -2.22 11.45
C ALA A 84 3.70 -0.79 11.37
N GLY A 85 3.03 0.12 10.66
CA GLY A 85 3.42 1.52 10.50
C GLY A 85 4.49 1.76 9.44
N VAL A 86 4.71 0.80 8.53
CA VAL A 86 5.63 0.99 7.39
C VAL A 86 5.04 2.07 6.48
N PRO A 87 5.81 3.11 6.11
CA PRO A 87 5.35 4.10 5.15
C PRO A 87 5.36 3.53 3.74
N ALA A 88 4.45 4.02 2.87
CA ALA A 88 4.29 3.49 1.52
C ALA A 88 5.59 3.56 0.69
N GLY A 89 6.42 4.59 0.90
CA GLY A 89 7.72 4.75 0.24
C GLY A 89 8.79 3.72 0.65
N GLU A 90 8.60 3.01 1.77
CA GLU A 90 9.49 1.94 2.24
C GLU A 90 8.99 0.54 1.88
N LEU A 91 7.86 0.43 1.16
CA LEU A 91 7.33 -0.86 0.69
C LEU A 91 8.22 -1.58 -0.31
N PHE A 92 9.27 -0.93 -0.83
CA PHE A 92 10.23 -1.58 -1.70
C PHE A 92 11.40 -2.21 -0.95
N ASP A 93 11.16 -2.67 0.28
CA ASP A 93 12.05 -3.54 1.02
C ASP A 93 11.79 -5.02 0.63
N PRO A 94 12.75 -5.70 -0.04
CA PRO A 94 12.61 -7.12 -0.38
C PRO A 94 12.37 -8.02 0.84
N ALA A 95 12.78 -7.60 2.05
CA ALA A 95 12.57 -8.38 3.27
C ALA A 95 11.08 -8.52 3.64
N LEU A 96 10.21 -7.60 3.21
CA LEU A 96 8.76 -7.69 3.43
C LEU A 96 8.10 -8.82 2.62
N PHE A 97 8.71 -9.19 1.51
CA PHE A 97 8.18 -10.17 0.55
C PHE A 97 8.82 -11.55 0.69
N ALA A 98 10.03 -11.60 1.25
CA ALA A 98 10.73 -12.82 1.54
C ALA A 98 10.07 -13.61 2.70
N PRO A 99 10.20 -14.94 2.71
CA PRO A 99 10.84 -15.79 1.69
C PRO A 99 9.89 -16.20 0.56
N ASP A 100 8.59 -15.88 0.66
CA ASP A 100 7.56 -16.36 -0.25
C ASP A 100 7.64 -15.74 -1.66
N PHE A 101 8.14 -14.52 -1.77
CA PHE A 101 8.22 -13.76 -3.01
C PHE A 101 9.55 -13.01 -3.14
N GLU A 102 9.94 -12.75 -4.37
CA GLU A 102 11.11 -11.95 -4.72
C GLU A 102 10.67 -10.60 -5.29
N LEU A 103 10.95 -9.52 -4.56
CA LEU A 103 10.76 -8.16 -5.04
C LEU A 103 12.01 -7.70 -5.81
N ARG A 104 11.86 -7.40 -7.10
CA ARG A 104 12.92 -6.83 -7.94
C ARG A 104 12.70 -5.34 -8.09
N VAL A 105 13.59 -4.57 -7.46
CA VAL A 105 13.61 -3.11 -7.54
C VAL A 105 14.59 -2.73 -8.64
N GLU A 106 14.09 -2.23 -9.78
CA GLU A 106 14.98 -1.74 -10.84
C GLU A 106 15.61 -0.42 -10.40
N HIS A 107 16.94 -0.34 -10.52
CA HIS A 107 17.79 0.77 -10.03
C HIS A 107 17.92 1.89 -11.06
#